data_AF-A0A6J5XPJ8-F1
#
_entry.id   AF-A0A6J5XPJ8-F1
#
_cell.length_a   1.000
_cell.length_b   1.000
_cell.length_c   1.000
_cell.angle_alpha   90.00
_cell.angle_beta   90.00
_cell.angle_gamma   90.00
#
_symmetry.space_group_name_H-M   'P 1'
#
loop_
_entity.id
_entity.type
_entity.pdbx_description
1 polymer ?
#
loop_
_entity_poly.entity_id
_entity_poly.type
_entity_poly.pdbx_seq_one_letter_code
_entity_poly.pdbx_strand_id
1 'polypeptide(L)'
;MIKIEAPYFQRLYVCLDAYRKDFLARCRPIIGVYECHLKGIFQGQFLVVVGINANYNIYPIAYVVAKLETKETWCWFLQLLIEDLGLVSVHGLDVAFDLVVPKAAHSWCVRHLYGNFKTLHKGKVLKDLLWNAAKAPNVAEFECEMNKMKELESGEAAHDC
;
A
#
# COMPACT_ATOMS: atom_id res chain seq x y z
N MET A 1 0.30 -43.62 12.69
CA MET A 1 1.38 -43.25 11.74
C MET A 1 1.23 -41.76 11.47
N ILE A 2 2.05 -40.92 12.11
CA ILE A 2 1.99 -39.46 11.92
C ILE A 2 2.65 -39.19 10.57
N LYS A 3 1.88 -38.70 9.58
CA LYS A 3 2.45 -38.18 8.35
C LYS A 3 3.23 -36.92 8.72
N ILE A 4 4.56 -37.02 8.74
CA ILE A 4 5.41 -35.83 8.77
C ILE A 4 5.34 -35.25 7.36
N GLU A 5 4.59 -34.17 7.20
CA GLU A 5 4.59 -33.42 5.96
C GLU A 5 5.97 -32.84 5.70
N ALA A 6 6.38 -32.82 4.43
CA ALA A 6 7.65 -32.21 4.04
C ALA A 6 7.68 -30.74 4.50
N PRO A 7 8.82 -30.25 5.01
CA PRO A 7 8.93 -28.87 5.45
C PRO A 7 8.56 -27.94 4.30
N TYR A 8 7.63 -27.02 4.55
CA TYR A 8 7.19 -26.03 3.57
C TYR A 8 7.61 -24.63 4.03
N PHE A 9 7.94 -23.77 3.06
CA PHE A 9 8.24 -22.38 3.34
C PHE A 9 6.99 -21.66 3.86
N GLN A 10 7.09 -21.04 5.04
CA GLN A 10 6.00 -20.30 5.65
C GLN A 10 6.11 -18.80 5.34
N ARG A 11 7.16 -18.15 5.84
CA ARG A 11 7.42 -16.72 5.69
C ARG A 11 8.86 -16.35 6.04
N LEU A 12 9.37 -15.28 5.44
CA LEU A 12 10.68 -14.68 5.68
C LEU A 12 10.50 -13.16 5.74
N TYR A 13 11.11 -12.53 6.73
CA TYR A 13 11.24 -11.08 6.83
C TYR A 13 12.72 -10.71 6.87
N VAL A 14 13.11 -9.70 6.11
CA VAL A 14 14.47 -9.17 6.10
C VAL A 14 14.41 -7.65 6.15
N CYS A 15 15.03 -7.07 7.17
CA CYS A 15 15.26 -5.63 7.29
C CYS A 15 16.72 -5.31 6.99
N LEU A 16 16.95 -4.38 6.07
CA LEU A 16 18.29 -4.04 5.61
C LEU A 16 18.89 -2.97 6.52
N ASP A 17 19.74 -3.39 7.45
CA ASP A 17 20.27 -2.54 8.55
C ASP A 17 20.81 -1.17 8.08
N ALA A 18 21.57 -1.13 6.98
CA ALA A 18 22.09 0.12 6.42
C ALA A 18 20.97 1.07 5.95
N TYR A 19 20.00 0.57 5.18
CA TYR A 19 18.87 1.37 4.71
C TYR A 19 17.91 1.75 5.83
N ARG A 20 17.72 0.87 6.81
CA ARG A 20 16.94 1.13 8.03
C ARG A 20 17.53 2.33 8.79
N LYS A 21 18.83 2.28 9.09
CA LYS A 21 19.54 3.36 9.81
C LYS A 21 19.50 4.68 9.03
N ASP A 22 19.76 4.62 7.73
CA ASP A 22 19.73 5.79 6.86
C ASP A 22 18.33 6.41 6.75
N PHE A 23 17.29 5.58 6.70
CA PHE A 23 15.90 6.03 6.73
C PHE A 23 15.61 6.82 8.02
N LEU A 24 15.91 6.21 9.17
CA LEU A 24 15.64 6.82 10.48
C LEU A 24 16.42 8.11 10.72
N ALA A 25 17.65 8.19 10.19
CA ALA A 25 18.51 9.35 10.41
C ALA A 25 18.21 10.53 9.48
N ARG A 26 17.77 10.29 8.24
CA ARG A 26 17.83 11.32 7.18
C ARG A 26 16.59 11.42 6.29
N CYS A 27 15.62 10.50 6.40
CA CYS A 27 14.52 10.43 5.45
C CYS A 27 13.20 10.90 6.06
N ARG A 28 12.24 11.20 5.17
CA ARG A 28 10.88 11.56 5.61
C ARG A 28 10.27 10.31 6.25
N PRO A 29 9.48 10.44 7.33
CA PRO A 29 8.83 9.32 8.00
C PRO A 29 7.63 8.81 7.18
N ILE A 30 7.86 8.51 5.92
CA ILE A 30 6.91 8.04 4.93
C ILE A 30 7.48 6.77 4.34
N ILE A 31 6.74 5.68 4.51
CA ILE A 31 7.04 4.42 3.86
C ILE A 31 5.89 4.01 2.94
N GLY A 32 6.26 3.36 1.84
CA GLY A 32 5.32 2.69 0.95
C GLY A 32 5.54 1.19 1.02
N VAL A 33 4.45 0.42 1.07
CA VAL A 33 4.50 -1.03 0.94
C VAL A 33 4.04 -1.39 -0.46
N TYR A 34 4.90 -2.09 -1.20
CA TYR A 34 4.61 -2.62 -2.52
C TYR A 34 4.50 -4.13 -2.46
N GLU A 35 3.57 -4.66 -3.23
CA GLU A 35 3.30 -6.08 -3.31
C GLU A 35 3.46 -6.58 -4.74
N CYS A 36 4.00 -7.79 -4.89
CA CYS A 36 3.80 -8.58 -6.07
C CYS A 36 3.60 -10.07 -5.77
N HIS A 37 2.86 -10.74 -6.65
CA HIS A 37 2.69 -12.18 -6.60
C HIS A 37 3.89 -12.89 -7.22
N LEU A 38 4.45 -13.86 -6.49
CA LEU A 38 5.48 -14.76 -7.00
C LEU A 38 4.84 -15.79 -7.94
N LYS A 39 5.37 -15.87 -9.16
CA LYS A 39 4.96 -16.85 -10.16
C LYS A 39 6.01 -17.96 -10.24
N GLY A 40 5.56 -19.22 -10.19
CA GLY A 40 6.44 -20.37 -10.30
C GLY A 40 5.88 -21.59 -9.55
N ILE A 41 6.73 -22.59 -9.35
CA ILE A 41 6.39 -23.80 -8.58
C ILE A 41 6.07 -23.49 -7.11
N PHE A 42 6.64 -22.40 -6.59
CA PHE A 42 6.35 -21.88 -5.26
C PHE A 42 5.58 -20.57 -5.42
N GLN A 43 4.26 -20.67 -5.35
CA GLN A 43 3.39 -19.51 -5.30
C GLN A 43 3.52 -18.81 -3.95
N GLY A 44 3.35 -17.50 -3.95
CA GLY A 44 3.41 -16.70 -2.76
C GLY A 44 3.34 -15.22 -3.08
N GLN A 45 3.63 -14.44 -2.06
CA GLN A 45 3.59 -13.00 -2.08
C GLN A 45 4.96 -12.46 -1.68
N PHE A 46 5.40 -11.44 -2.40
CA PHE A 46 6.60 -10.68 -2.09
C PHE A 46 6.19 -9.25 -1.79
N LEU A 47 6.48 -8.81 -0.56
CA LEU A 47 6.25 -7.43 -0.13
C LEU A 47 7.59 -6.72 -0.01
N VAL A 48 7.64 -5.46 -0.42
CA VAL A 48 8.80 -4.59 -0.23
C VAL A 48 8.34 -3.31 0.45
N VAL A 49 9.01 -2.99 1.54
CA VAL A 49 8.89 -1.70 2.20
C VAL A 49 9.94 -0.78 1.62
N VAL A 50 9.52 0.38 1.13
CA VAL A 50 10.42 1.40 0.62
C VAL A 50 10.30 2.70 1.41
N GLY A 51 11.43 3.40 1.53
CA GLY A 51 11.49 4.77 2.03
C GLY A 51 11.65 5.77 0.89
N ILE A 52 11.36 7.03 1.19
CA ILE A 52 11.63 8.17 0.30
C ILE A 52 12.58 9.12 1.02
N ASN A 53 13.75 9.38 0.43
CA ASN A 53 14.71 10.33 1.00
C ASN A 53 14.37 11.79 0.63
N ALA A 54 15.15 12.74 1.15
CA ALA A 54 14.97 14.16 0.88
C ALA A 54 15.05 14.54 -0.62
N ASN A 55 15.75 13.73 -1.43
CA ASN A 55 15.91 13.91 -2.87
C ASN A 55 14.82 13.17 -3.68
N TYR A 56 13.75 12.69 -3.03
CA TYR A 56 12.68 11.91 -3.65
C TYR A 56 13.12 10.58 -4.27
N ASN A 57 14.30 10.07 -3.91
CA ASN A 57 14.74 8.74 -4.33
C ASN A 57 14.06 7.67 -3.47
N ILE A 58 13.60 6.62 -4.13
CA ILE A 58 13.00 5.44 -3.51
C ILE A 58 14.10 4.40 -3.26
N TYR A 59 14.11 3.80 -2.08
CA TYR A 59 15.05 2.73 -1.74
C TYR A 59 14.41 1.68 -0.82
N PRO A 60 14.84 0.41 -0.89
CA PRO A 60 14.27 -0.66 -0.09
C PRO A 60 14.75 -0.59 1.36
N ILE A 61 13.83 -0.70 2.30
CA ILE A 61 14.11 -0.79 3.75
C ILE A 61 14.05 -2.23 4.19
N ALA A 62 12.96 -2.93 3.84
CA ALA A 62 12.72 -4.31 4.22
C ALA A 62 11.95 -5.04 3.13
N TYR A 63 11.99 -6.37 3.15
CA TYR A 63 11.14 -7.19 2.30
C TYR A 63 10.61 -8.42 3.04
N VAL A 64 9.49 -8.94 2.55
CA VAL A 64 8.83 -10.14 3.05
C VAL A 64 8.62 -11.08 1.89
N VAL A 65 8.86 -12.36 2.14
CA VAL A 65 8.33 -13.44 1.31
C VAL A 65 7.35 -14.21 2.18
N ALA A 66 6.11 -14.38 1.73
CA ALA A 66 5.10 -15.14 2.46
C ALA A 66 4.30 -16.03 1.53
N LYS A 67 3.78 -17.15 2.05
CA LYS A 67 2.99 -18.09 1.24
C LYS A 67 1.64 -17.52 0.83
N LEU A 68 0.97 -16.79 1.73
CA LEU A 68 -0.37 -16.25 1.52
C LEU A 68 -0.48 -14.85 2.09
N GLU A 69 -1.23 -14.02 1.37
CA GLU A 69 -1.72 -12.75 1.86
C GLU A 69 -2.89 -12.99 2.83
N THR A 70 -2.57 -13.05 4.12
CA THR A 70 -3.57 -13.15 5.16
C THR A 70 -3.40 -12.03 6.16
N LYS A 71 -4.47 -11.71 6.89
CA LYS A 71 -4.41 -10.79 8.02
C LYS A 71 -3.31 -11.17 9.02
N GLU A 72 -3.10 -12.46 9.25
CA GLU A 72 -2.05 -12.96 10.14
C GLU A 72 -0.64 -12.64 9.59
N THR A 73 -0.39 -12.89 8.30
CA THR A 73 0.87 -12.53 7.64
C THR A 73 1.14 -11.03 7.73
N TRP A 74 0.14 -10.21 7.44
CA TRP A 74 0.24 -8.75 7.52
C TRP A 74 0.51 -8.26 8.93
N CYS A 75 -0.26 -8.70 9.93
CA CYS A 75 -0.04 -8.31 11.33
C CYS A 75 1.37 -8.68 11.80
N TRP A 76 1.82 -9.91 11.51
CA TRP A 76 3.17 -10.36 11.87
C TRP A 76 4.26 -9.52 11.22
N PHE A 77 4.15 -9.26 9.92
CA PHE A 77 5.11 -8.42 9.19
C PHE A 77 5.13 -6.99 9.74
N LEU A 78 3.96 -6.38 9.95
CA LEU A 78 3.87 -5.01 10.44
C LEU A 78 4.46 -4.88 11.84
N GLN A 79 4.21 -5.84 12.73
CA GLN A 79 4.81 -5.87 14.07
C GLN A 79 6.35 -5.84 14.00
N LEU A 80 6.96 -6.69 13.18
CA LEU A 80 8.41 -6.71 12.98
C LEU A 80 8.93 -5.39 12.41
N LEU A 81 8.23 -4.84 11.42
CA LEU A 81 8.61 -3.59 10.78
C LEU A 81 8.60 -2.40 11.75
N ILE A 82 7.60 -2.35 12.62
CA ILE A 82 7.47 -1.27 13.62
C ILE A 82 8.52 -1.43 14.70
N GLU A 83 8.82 -2.66 15.13
CA GLU A 83 9.90 -2.93 16.07
C GLU A 83 11.24 -2.44 15.51
N ASP A 84 11.49 -2.68 14.22
CA ASP A 84 12.72 -2.22 13.54
C ASP A 84 12.78 -0.71 13.33
N LEU A 85 11.65 -0.07 13.02
CA LEU A 85 11.62 1.35 12.62
C LEU A 85 11.22 2.31 13.75
N GLY A 86 10.58 1.83 14.82
CA GLY A 86 10.01 2.68 15.87
C GLY A 86 8.98 3.70 15.34
N LEU A 87 8.38 3.45 14.18
CA LEU A 87 7.55 4.42 13.46
C LEU A 87 6.08 4.33 13.84
N VAL A 88 5.41 5.48 13.72
CA VAL A 88 3.98 5.67 13.97
C VAL A 88 3.21 6.05 12.70
N SER A 89 3.83 6.07 11.51
CA SER A 89 3.18 6.47 10.24
C SER A 89 3.55 5.51 9.09
N VAL A 90 2.53 4.92 8.46
CA VAL A 90 2.64 3.84 7.47
C VAL A 90 1.48 3.93 6.48
N HIS A 91 1.75 3.80 5.18
CA HIS A 91 0.70 3.76 4.15
C HIS A 91 0.54 2.33 3.60
N GLY A 92 -0.68 1.77 3.70
CA GLY A 92 -1.01 0.40 3.25
C GLY A 92 -2.46 -0.03 3.54
N LEU A 93 -2.85 -1.22 3.07
CA LEU A 93 -4.21 -1.80 3.12
C LEU A 93 -4.52 -2.48 4.47
N ASP A 94 -5.79 -2.37 4.89
CA ASP A 94 -6.55 -3.25 5.80
C ASP A 94 -6.45 -3.06 7.33
N VAL A 95 -7.44 -3.68 8.01
CA VAL A 95 -7.65 -3.85 9.46
C VAL A 95 -6.37 -4.17 10.25
N ALA A 96 -5.36 -4.78 9.62
CA ALA A 96 -4.07 -5.04 10.25
C ALA A 96 -3.36 -3.73 10.64
N PHE A 97 -3.45 -2.67 9.82
CA PHE A 97 -2.92 -1.36 10.20
C PHE A 97 -3.69 -0.76 11.37
N ASP A 98 -5.01 -0.84 11.38
CA ASP A 98 -5.81 -0.36 12.53
C ASP A 98 -5.48 -1.12 13.82
N LEU A 99 -5.10 -2.40 13.72
CA LEU A 99 -4.72 -3.22 14.87
C LEU A 99 -3.31 -2.93 15.37
N VAL A 100 -2.34 -2.77 14.47
CA VAL A 100 -0.92 -2.71 14.83
C VAL A 100 -0.42 -1.27 14.95
N VAL A 101 -0.98 -0.35 14.16
CA VAL A 101 -0.61 1.07 14.07
C VAL A 101 -1.84 1.98 13.92
N PRO A 102 -2.78 1.96 14.88
CA PRO A 102 -4.03 2.73 14.80
C PRO A 102 -3.85 4.24 14.67
N LYS A 103 -2.68 4.77 15.03
CA LYS A 103 -2.36 6.20 14.98
C LYS A 103 -1.67 6.63 13.69
N ALA A 104 -1.37 5.68 12.80
CA ALA A 104 -0.72 5.98 11.54
C ALA A 104 -1.71 6.55 10.53
N ALA A 105 -1.33 7.68 9.95
CA ALA A 105 -1.95 8.13 8.72
C ALA A 105 -1.62 7.12 7.62
N HIS A 106 -2.66 6.55 7.01
CA HIS A 106 -2.55 5.61 5.90
C HIS A 106 -3.29 6.16 4.67
N SER A 107 -2.84 5.78 3.48
CA SER A 107 -3.48 6.17 2.23
C SER A 107 -3.38 5.04 1.22
N TRP A 108 -4.39 4.97 0.36
CA TRP A 108 -4.45 3.97 -0.70
C TRP A 108 -3.58 4.38 -1.87
N CYS A 109 -2.79 3.44 -2.40
CA CYS A 109 -2.10 3.69 -3.66
C CYS A 109 -3.16 3.82 -4.77
N VAL A 110 -3.37 5.04 -5.25
CA VAL A 110 -4.32 5.36 -6.33
C VAL A 110 -4.06 4.54 -7.61
N ARG A 111 -2.83 4.05 -7.82
CA ARG A 111 -2.54 3.10 -8.91
C ARG A 111 -3.26 1.77 -8.73
N HIS A 112 -3.25 1.20 -7.52
CA HIS A 112 -4.00 -0.02 -7.18
C HIS A 112 -5.50 0.26 -7.14
N LEU A 113 -5.91 1.39 -6.56
CA LEU A 113 -7.31 1.82 -6.56
C LEU A 113 -7.85 1.90 -7.99
N TYR A 114 -7.12 2.52 -8.92
CA TYR A 114 -7.48 2.56 -10.34
C TYR A 114 -7.50 1.16 -10.98
N GLY A 115 -6.58 0.29 -10.58
CA GLY A 115 -6.54 -1.11 -10.98
C GLY A 115 -7.86 -1.84 -10.72
N ASN A 116 -8.47 -1.60 -9.56
CA ASN A 116 -9.79 -2.13 -9.19
C ASN A 116 -10.92 -1.34 -9.86
N PHE A 117 -10.86 -0.01 -9.79
CA PHE A 117 -11.86 0.90 -10.36
C PHE A 117 -12.14 0.61 -11.83
N LYS A 118 -11.10 0.45 -12.66
CA LYS A 118 -11.24 0.24 -14.11
C LYS A 118 -11.91 -1.08 -14.50
N THR A 119 -12.05 -2.02 -13.56
CA THR A 119 -12.76 -3.29 -13.82
C THR A 119 -14.27 -3.08 -13.94
N LEU A 120 -14.81 -2.10 -13.20
CA LEU A 120 -16.21 -1.70 -13.19
C LEU A 120 -16.44 -0.44 -14.04
N HIS A 121 -15.53 0.54 -13.94
CA HIS A 121 -15.69 1.88 -14.50
C HIS A 121 -14.65 2.14 -15.59
N LYS A 122 -15.04 1.92 -16.85
CA LYS A 122 -14.14 2.05 -18.01
C LYS A 122 -14.25 3.44 -18.61
N GLY A 123 -13.11 4.00 -19.02
CA GLY A 123 -13.07 5.26 -19.77
C GLY A 123 -11.92 6.15 -19.34
N LYS A 124 -11.39 6.93 -20.28
CA LYS A 124 -10.30 7.87 -20.01
C LYS A 124 -10.75 9.00 -19.07
N VAL A 125 -11.97 9.51 -19.28
CA VAL A 125 -12.51 10.62 -18.47
C VAL A 125 -12.61 10.23 -16.99
N LEU A 126 -13.20 9.08 -16.68
CA LEU A 126 -13.29 8.58 -15.29
C LEU A 126 -11.93 8.31 -14.67
N LYS A 127 -10.97 7.80 -15.45
CA LYS A 127 -9.57 7.65 -15.01
C LYS A 127 -8.97 9.01 -14.64
N ASP A 128 -9.16 10.02 -15.48
CA ASP A 128 -8.58 11.34 -15.27
C ASP A 128 -9.20 12.03 -14.04
N LEU A 129 -10.53 11.95 -13.86
CA LEU A 129 -11.23 12.43 -12.67
C LEU A 129 -10.77 11.73 -11.39
N LEU A 130 -10.57 10.40 -11.42
CA LEU A 130 -10.03 9.66 -10.27
C LEU A 130 -8.63 10.16 -9.89
N TRP A 131 -7.80 10.43 -10.89
CA TRP A 131 -6.46 10.97 -10.65
C TRP A 131 -6.48 12.41 -10.14
N ASN A 132 -7.41 13.24 -10.61
CA ASN A 132 -7.58 14.60 -10.11
C ASN A 132 -8.05 14.59 -8.65
N ALA A 133 -9.07 13.80 -8.33
CA ALA A 133 -9.55 13.63 -6.96
C ALA A 133 -8.40 13.16 -6.04
N ALA A 134 -7.63 12.15 -6.44
CA ALA A 134 -6.51 11.65 -5.64
C ALA A 134 -5.35 12.65 -5.47
N LYS A 135 -5.26 13.68 -6.33
CA LYS A 135 -4.23 14.73 -6.27
C LYS A 135 -4.74 16.04 -5.66
N ALA A 136 -6.02 16.11 -5.32
CA ALA A 136 -6.63 17.33 -4.81
C ALA A 136 -5.90 17.81 -3.55
N PRO A 137 -5.52 19.09 -3.48
CA PRO A 137 -4.75 19.65 -2.37
C PRO A 137 -5.60 19.87 -1.10
N ASN A 138 -6.93 19.87 -1.23
CA ASN A 138 -7.87 20.08 -0.13
C ASN A 138 -9.19 19.32 -0.38
N VAL A 139 -10.01 19.26 0.67
CA VAL A 139 -11.28 18.51 0.66
C VAL A 139 -12.28 19.10 -0.33
N ALA A 140 -12.36 20.42 -0.48
CA ALA A 140 -13.30 21.05 -1.40
C ALA A 140 -13.01 20.69 -2.86
N GLU A 141 -11.74 20.73 -3.28
CA GLU A 141 -11.33 20.30 -4.62
C GLU A 141 -11.52 18.80 -4.83
N PHE A 142 -11.27 17.98 -3.80
CA PHE A 142 -11.56 16.54 -3.84
C PHE A 142 -13.06 16.30 -4.08
N GLU A 143 -13.93 16.96 -3.33
CA GLU A 143 -15.38 16.84 -3.45
C GLU A 143 -15.87 17.30 -4.84
N CYS A 144 -15.30 18.37 -5.38
CA CYS A 144 -15.59 18.83 -6.74
C CYS A 144 -15.29 17.76 -7.79
N GLU A 145 -14.10 17.15 -7.77
CA GLU A 145 -13.74 16.08 -8.72
C GLU A 145 -14.58 14.81 -8.51
N MET A 146 -14.92 14.49 -7.26
CA MET A 146 -15.80 13.36 -6.93
C MET A 146 -17.23 13.57 -7.43
N ASN A 147 -17.76 14.79 -7.37
CA ASN A 147 -19.10 15.10 -7.87
C ASN A 147 -19.16 14.99 -9.40
N LYS A 148 -18.17 15.55 -10.12
CA LYS A 148 -18.04 15.37 -11.58
C LYS A 148 -18.02 13.89 -11.98
N MET A 149 -17.36 13.06 -11.18
CA MET A 149 -17.32 11.62 -11.44
C MET A 149 -18.68 10.94 -11.25
N LYS A 150 -19.43 11.29 -10.20
CA LYS A 150 -20.78 10.76 -9.95
C LYS A 150 -21.78 11.17 -11.03
N GLU A 151 -21.72 12.41 -11.49
CA GLU A 151 -22.59 12.96 -12.54
C GLU A 151 -22.42 12.23 -13.87
N LEU A 152 -21.16 11.93 -14.24
CA LEU A 152 -20.87 11.14 -15.44
C LEU A 152 -21.39 9.70 -15.37
N GLU A 153 -21.53 9.15 -14.17
CA GLU A 153 -22.12 7.82 -13.98
C GLU A 153 -23.65 7.85 -13.98
N SER A 154 -24.28 8.92 -13.48
CA SER A 154 -25.74 9.09 -13.51
C SER A 154 -26.27 9.59 -14.86
N GLY A 155 -25.40 10.16 -15.72
CA GLY A 155 -25.78 10.74 -17.01
C GLY A 155 -26.40 12.14 -16.90
N GLU A 156 -26.27 12.79 -15.76
CA GLU A 156 -26.75 14.15 -15.52
C GLU A 156 -25.62 15.15 -15.80
N ALA A 157 -25.91 16.22 -16.54
CA ALA A 157 -24.91 17.21 -16.93
C ALA A 157 -24.49 18.07 -15.74
N ALA A 158 -23.17 18.30 -15.61
CA ALA A 158 -22.57 19.08 -14.54
C ALA A 158 -23.21 20.47 -14.39
N HIS A 159 -23.65 20.77 -13.17
CA HIS A 159 -23.86 22.16 -12.75
C HIS A 159 -22.50 22.69 -12.29
N ASP A 160 -21.98 23.69 -13.02
CA ASP A 160 -20.69 24.32 -12.75
C ASP A 160 -20.54 24.68 -11.26
N CYS A 161 -19.45 24.18 -10.65
CA CYS A 161 -18.94 24.64 -9.35
C CYS A 161 -18.20 25.97 -9.50
#